data_AF-A0AAW0ABK6-F1
#
_entry.id   AF-A0AAW0ABK6-F1
#
_cell.length_a   1.000
_cell.length_b   1.000
_cell.length_c   1.000
_cell.angle_alpha   90.00
_cell.angle_beta   90.00
_cell.angle_gamma   90.00
#
_symmetry.space_group_name_H-M   'P 1'
#
loop_
_entity.id
_entity.type
_entity.pdbx_description
1 polymer ?
#
loop_
_entity_poly.entity_id
_entity_poly.type
_entity_poly.pdbx_seq_one_letter_code
_entity_poly.pdbx_strand_id
1 'polypeptide(L)'
;CLGADFTWNYGWVLDSYPSTIHRPGSRFNPGYTLLSVDVTASVLRVRSRYCTGKRGTHHTSCTSCLGLGPDLNAVHAWAQQSAGQKPVDRLSRNQLAQKLDVVNNKLRKEGLKRVNDRKYLARSRQKVNAFRELVDIISSNEVPGLPRLLSTAKKEGWGVEKVCSKASLAVEGKYHPRNYTALDMDLAILVYEL
;
A
#
# COMPACT_ATOMS: atom_id res chain seq x y z
N CYS A 1 -13.80 -43.90 -23.34
CA CYS A 1 -12.62 -43.15 -23.77
C CYS A 1 -11.88 -42.67 -22.53
N LEU A 2 -10.61 -43.05 -22.36
CA LEU A 2 -9.85 -42.73 -21.15
C LEU A 2 -9.40 -41.25 -21.09
N GLY A 3 -9.48 -40.52 -22.21
CA GLY A 3 -8.98 -39.15 -22.34
C GLY A 3 -7.79 -39.13 -23.29
N ALA A 4 -7.09 -38.02 -23.36
CA ALA A 4 -5.79 -37.89 -24.01
C ALA A 4 -4.78 -37.34 -22.99
N ASP A 5 -3.53 -37.77 -23.11
CA ASP A 5 -2.44 -37.32 -22.28
C ASP A 5 -1.73 -36.15 -22.97
N PHE A 6 -1.46 -35.09 -22.22
CA PHE A 6 -0.81 -33.88 -22.71
C PHE A 6 0.33 -33.49 -21.78
N THR A 7 1.54 -33.42 -22.32
CA THR A 7 2.72 -33.01 -21.57
C THR A 7 2.67 -31.50 -21.28
N TRP A 8 2.74 -31.14 -20.01
CA TRP A 8 2.81 -29.77 -19.54
C TRP A 8 4.26 -29.32 -19.37
N ASN A 9 4.74 -28.57 -20.35
CA ASN A 9 6.13 -28.16 -20.52
C ASN A 9 6.41 -26.72 -20.03
N TYR A 10 5.51 -26.15 -19.23
CA TYR A 10 5.70 -24.82 -18.62
C TYR A 10 5.84 -24.93 -17.11
N GLY A 11 7.04 -25.25 -16.61
CA GLY A 11 7.33 -25.35 -15.18
C GLY A 11 6.56 -26.46 -14.46
N TRP A 12 6.57 -26.43 -13.13
CA TRP A 12 5.91 -27.46 -12.32
C TRP A 12 4.38 -27.35 -12.42
N VAL A 13 3.72 -28.42 -12.87
CA VAL A 13 2.29 -28.41 -13.25
C VAL A 13 1.35 -27.91 -12.14
N LEU A 14 1.62 -28.23 -10.88
CA LEU A 14 0.78 -27.79 -9.76
C LEU A 14 0.81 -26.28 -9.52
N ASP A 15 1.86 -25.63 -9.99
CA ASP A 15 2.16 -24.24 -9.74
C ASP A 15 1.83 -23.36 -10.94
N SER A 16 2.05 -23.87 -12.15
CA SER A 16 1.91 -23.14 -13.41
C SER A 16 0.63 -23.45 -14.17
N TYR A 17 -0.03 -24.58 -13.93
CA TYR A 17 -1.31 -24.88 -14.54
C TYR A 17 -2.44 -24.09 -13.85
N PRO A 18 -3.28 -23.36 -14.60
CA PRO A 18 -4.38 -22.58 -14.03
C PRO A 18 -5.59 -23.47 -13.72
N SER A 19 -5.50 -24.30 -12.67
CA SER A 19 -6.57 -25.26 -12.29
C SER A 19 -7.92 -24.60 -11.99
N THR A 20 -7.93 -23.31 -11.67
CA THR A 20 -9.12 -22.48 -11.45
C THR A 20 -10.05 -22.40 -12.66
N ILE A 21 -9.56 -22.63 -13.87
CA ILE A 21 -10.37 -22.62 -15.10
C ILE A 21 -11.41 -23.75 -15.15
N HIS A 22 -11.23 -24.79 -14.33
CA HIS A 22 -12.17 -25.92 -14.25
C HIS A 22 -13.24 -25.73 -13.17
N ARG A 23 -13.17 -24.66 -12.38
CA ARG A 23 -14.15 -24.42 -11.31
C ARG A 23 -15.52 -24.08 -11.89
N PRO A 24 -16.62 -24.58 -11.28
CA PRO A 24 -17.96 -24.09 -11.58
C PRO A 24 -18.02 -22.57 -11.47
N GLY A 25 -18.53 -21.90 -12.52
CA GLY A 25 -18.61 -20.44 -12.57
C GLY A 25 -17.39 -19.72 -13.17
N SER A 26 -16.32 -20.43 -13.56
CA SER A 26 -15.27 -19.81 -14.37
C SER A 26 -15.87 -19.29 -15.68
N ARG A 27 -15.54 -18.05 -16.05
CA ARG A 27 -15.96 -17.49 -17.36
C ARG A 27 -15.18 -18.09 -18.50
N PHE A 28 -14.06 -18.74 -18.19
CA PHE A 28 -13.27 -19.42 -19.19
C PHE A 28 -13.68 -20.89 -19.28
N ASN A 29 -13.94 -21.32 -20.50
CA ASN A 29 -14.22 -22.70 -20.82
C ASN A 29 -13.03 -23.27 -21.62
N PRO A 30 -12.23 -24.16 -21.03
CA PRO A 30 -11.08 -24.74 -21.72
C PRO A 30 -11.44 -25.74 -22.84
N GLY A 31 -12.72 -26.05 -23.07
CA GLY A 31 -13.13 -27.03 -24.09
C GLY A 31 -12.96 -28.50 -23.68
N TYR A 32 -12.28 -28.75 -22.56
CA TYR A 32 -12.05 -30.07 -22.00
C TYR A 32 -12.32 -30.11 -20.48
N THR A 33 -12.35 -31.33 -19.95
CA THR A 33 -12.38 -31.63 -18.52
C THR A 33 -11.03 -32.24 -18.14
N LEU A 34 -10.42 -31.72 -17.07
CA LEU A 34 -9.23 -32.33 -16.48
C LEU A 34 -9.60 -33.59 -15.70
N LEU A 35 -8.99 -34.72 -16.04
CA LEU A 35 -9.26 -36.02 -15.38
C LEU A 35 -8.24 -36.33 -14.29
N SER A 36 -6.95 -36.19 -14.59
CA SER A 36 -5.87 -36.42 -13.64
C SER A 36 -4.63 -35.61 -14.01
N VAL A 37 -3.78 -35.38 -13.02
CA VAL A 37 -2.49 -34.70 -13.18
C VAL A 37 -1.41 -35.65 -12.67
N ASP A 38 -0.54 -36.10 -13.55
CA ASP A 38 0.70 -36.77 -13.17
C ASP A 38 1.76 -35.69 -12.94
N VAL A 39 2.04 -35.41 -11.68
CA VAL A 39 2.98 -34.36 -11.27
C VAL A 39 4.42 -34.75 -11.59
N THR A 40 4.76 -36.04 -11.51
CA THR A 40 6.11 -36.55 -11.72
C THR A 40 6.48 -36.50 -13.20
N ALA A 41 5.57 -36.94 -14.06
CA ALA A 41 5.75 -36.87 -15.52
C ALA A 41 5.39 -35.48 -16.10
N SER A 42 4.80 -34.59 -15.29
CA SER A 42 4.18 -33.34 -15.75
C SER A 42 3.20 -33.57 -16.91
N VAL A 43 2.33 -34.58 -16.77
CA VAL A 43 1.34 -34.95 -17.79
C VAL A 43 -0.07 -34.66 -17.27
N LEU A 44 -0.86 -33.96 -18.08
CA LEU A 44 -2.28 -33.72 -17.86
C LEU A 44 -3.09 -34.75 -18.65
N ARG A 45 -3.94 -35.51 -17.97
CA ARG A 45 -4.94 -36.34 -18.64
C ARG A 45 -6.22 -35.55 -18.76
N VAL A 46 -6.66 -35.31 -20.00
CA VAL A 46 -7.83 -34.48 -20.30
C VAL A 46 -8.84 -35.22 -21.15
N ARG A 47 -10.11 -34.80 -21.09
CA ARG A 47 -11.18 -35.36 -21.91
C ARG A 47 -11.97 -34.26 -22.57
N SER A 48 -12.18 -34.37 -23.88
CA SER A 48 -12.99 -33.40 -24.62
C SER A 48 -14.42 -33.40 -24.11
N ARG A 49 -15.07 -32.23 -24.06
CA ARG A 49 -16.49 -32.14 -23.70
C ARG A 49 -17.41 -32.82 -24.71
N TYR A 50 -16.95 -32.99 -25.95
CA TYR A 50 -17.66 -33.72 -27.00
C TYR A 50 -17.38 -35.22 -26.99
N CYS A 51 -16.60 -35.71 -26.02
CA CYS A 51 -16.31 -37.13 -25.90
C CYS A 51 -17.56 -37.91 -25.50
N THR A 52 -17.92 -38.93 -26.28
CA THR A 52 -19.08 -39.80 -26.02
C THR A 52 -18.91 -40.71 -24.80
N GLY A 53 -17.72 -40.71 -24.16
CA GLY A 53 -17.42 -41.54 -23.00
C GLY A 53 -17.25 -43.04 -23.29
N LYS A 54 -17.79 -43.54 -24.41
CA LYS A 54 -17.76 -44.95 -24.81
C LYS A 54 -16.33 -45.50 -24.87
N ARG A 55 -16.09 -46.67 -24.26
CA ARG A 55 -14.79 -47.35 -24.27
C ARG A 55 -14.64 -48.05 -25.62
N GLY A 56 -13.69 -47.61 -26.44
CA GLY A 56 -13.30 -48.34 -27.64
C GLY A 56 -12.59 -49.64 -27.29
N THR A 57 -12.61 -50.60 -28.21
CA THR A 57 -11.97 -51.92 -28.09
C THR A 57 -10.47 -51.83 -27.80
N HIS A 58 -9.79 -50.79 -28.29
CA HIS A 58 -8.33 -50.66 -28.20
C HIS A 58 -7.80 -49.79 -27.05
N HIS A 59 -8.64 -49.38 -26.09
CA HIS A 59 -8.24 -48.45 -25.01
C HIS A 59 -7.65 -47.12 -25.48
N THR A 60 -7.82 -46.77 -26.75
CA THR A 60 -7.33 -45.54 -27.34
C THR A 60 -8.25 -44.36 -27.04
N SER A 61 -7.65 -43.17 -27.07
CA SER A 61 -8.33 -41.87 -27.03
C SER A 61 -9.22 -41.72 -28.27
N CYS A 62 -10.43 -41.17 -28.13
CA CYS A 62 -11.27 -40.86 -29.29
C CYS A 62 -10.70 -39.66 -30.07
N THR A 63 -11.12 -39.50 -31.33
CA THR A 63 -10.72 -38.39 -32.21
C THR A 63 -10.96 -37.02 -31.58
N SER A 64 -12.10 -36.82 -30.89
CA SER A 64 -12.38 -35.56 -30.19
C SER A 64 -11.41 -35.27 -29.05
N CYS A 65 -10.90 -36.29 -28.35
CA CYS A 65 -9.90 -36.09 -27.28
C CYS A 65 -8.50 -35.86 -27.85
N LEU A 66 -8.14 -36.54 -28.95
CA LEU A 66 -6.88 -36.31 -29.66
C LEU A 66 -6.82 -34.92 -30.30
N GLY A 67 -7.97 -34.39 -30.72
CA GLY A 67 -8.11 -33.06 -31.31
C GLY A 67 -8.03 -31.88 -30.33
N LEU A 68 -7.77 -32.09 -29.03
CA LEU A 68 -7.69 -31.03 -28.02
C LEU A 68 -6.41 -30.17 -28.08
N GLY A 69 -5.46 -30.50 -28.95
CA GLY A 69 -4.18 -29.80 -29.06
C GLY A 69 -4.31 -28.26 -29.11
N PRO A 70 -5.17 -27.67 -29.96
CA PRO A 70 -5.36 -26.22 -30.02
C PRO A 70 -5.86 -25.61 -28.70
N ASP A 71 -6.83 -26.24 -28.03
CA ASP A 71 -7.38 -25.75 -26.76
C ASP A 71 -6.33 -25.79 -25.63
N LEU A 72 -5.54 -26.86 -25.57
CA LEU A 72 -4.46 -27.02 -24.61
C LEU A 72 -3.33 -26.03 -24.86
N ASN A 73 -2.98 -25.79 -26.13
CA ASN A 73 -2.00 -24.79 -26.52
C ASN A 73 -2.46 -23.37 -26.15
N ALA A 74 -3.75 -23.06 -26.26
CA ALA A 74 -4.30 -21.79 -25.80
C ALA A 74 -4.14 -21.62 -24.28
N VAL A 75 -4.45 -22.66 -23.49
CA VAL A 75 -4.24 -22.64 -22.02
C VAL A 75 -2.75 -22.53 -21.68
N HIS A 76 -1.88 -23.19 -22.42
CA HIS A 76 -0.43 -23.13 -22.25
C HIS A 76 0.12 -21.72 -22.55
N ALA A 77 -0.25 -21.14 -23.70
CA ALA A 77 0.12 -19.77 -24.06
C ALA A 77 -0.38 -18.77 -23.02
N TRP A 78 -1.57 -18.99 -22.45
CA TRP A 78 -2.05 -18.18 -21.35
C TRP A 78 -1.27 -18.37 -20.08
N ALA A 79 -0.91 -19.59 -19.69
CA ALA A 79 -0.10 -19.81 -18.49
C ALA A 79 1.22 -19.00 -18.55
N GLN A 80 1.80 -18.82 -19.75
CA GLN A 80 3.03 -18.06 -19.97
C GLN A 80 2.91 -16.54 -19.82
N GLN A 81 1.72 -15.96 -19.99
CA GLN A 81 1.52 -14.51 -19.87
C GLN A 81 1.71 -14.02 -18.42
N SER A 82 2.02 -12.74 -18.21
CA SER A 82 2.19 -12.17 -16.87
C SER A 82 0.88 -12.12 -16.07
N ALA A 83 0.97 -12.17 -14.73
CA ALA A 83 -0.20 -12.19 -13.84
C ALA A 83 -1.01 -10.89 -13.85
N GLY A 84 -0.40 -9.76 -14.24
CA GLY A 84 -0.98 -8.41 -14.10
C GLY A 84 -2.18 -8.14 -15.00
N GLN A 85 -2.22 -8.74 -16.19
CA GLN A 85 -3.26 -8.46 -17.19
C GLN A 85 -4.43 -9.44 -17.15
N LYS A 86 -4.39 -10.46 -16.27
CA LYS A 86 -5.33 -11.58 -16.30
C LYS A 86 -6.44 -11.47 -15.25
N PRO A 87 -7.65 -11.93 -15.60
CA PRO A 87 -8.69 -12.28 -14.64
C PRO A 87 -8.20 -13.29 -13.59
N VAL A 88 -8.66 -13.15 -12.34
CA VAL A 88 -8.23 -13.98 -11.20
C VAL A 88 -8.57 -15.47 -11.39
N ASP A 89 -9.68 -15.77 -12.06
CA ASP A 89 -10.17 -17.11 -12.35
C ASP A 89 -9.35 -17.86 -13.43
N ARG A 90 -8.33 -17.21 -14.00
CA ARG A 90 -7.43 -17.78 -15.01
C ARG A 90 -5.96 -17.79 -14.58
N LEU A 91 -5.69 -17.38 -13.34
CA LEU A 91 -4.33 -17.35 -12.80
C LEU A 91 -3.91 -18.75 -12.34
N SER A 92 -2.66 -19.11 -12.62
CA SER A 92 -2.02 -20.25 -11.96
C SER A 92 -1.77 -19.97 -10.48
N ARG A 93 -1.47 -21.01 -9.70
CA ARG A 93 -1.15 -20.89 -8.28
C ARG A 93 0.03 -19.92 -8.05
N ASN A 94 1.10 -20.03 -8.84
CA ASN A 94 2.24 -19.12 -8.73
C ASN A 94 1.87 -17.69 -9.09
N GLN A 95 1.04 -17.48 -10.10
CA GLN A 95 0.57 -16.14 -10.47
C GLN A 95 -0.35 -15.53 -9.40
N LEU A 96 -1.18 -16.35 -8.75
CA LEU A 96 -1.98 -15.94 -7.59
C LEU A 96 -1.09 -15.55 -6.41
N ALA A 97 -0.09 -16.37 -6.08
CA ALA A 97 0.87 -16.08 -5.01
C ALA A 97 1.62 -14.77 -5.27
N GLN A 98 2.15 -14.57 -6.48
CA GLN A 98 2.79 -13.31 -6.87
C GLN A 98 1.84 -12.11 -6.74
N LYS A 99 0.59 -12.24 -7.17
CA LYS A 99 -0.42 -11.17 -7.06
C LYS A 99 -0.75 -10.88 -5.58
N LEU A 100 -0.83 -11.91 -4.76
CA LEU A 100 -1.02 -11.79 -3.31
C LEU A 100 0.14 -11.05 -2.66
N ASP A 101 1.39 -11.38 -3.01
CA ASP A 101 2.59 -10.70 -2.51
C ASP A 101 2.62 -9.22 -2.90
N VAL A 102 2.26 -8.90 -4.15
CA VAL A 102 2.13 -7.50 -4.60
C VAL A 102 1.09 -6.75 -3.78
N VAL A 103 -0.08 -7.35 -3.55
CA VAL A 103 -1.15 -6.75 -2.74
C VAL A 103 -0.70 -6.58 -1.28
N ASN A 104 -0.06 -7.59 -0.69
CA ASN A 104 0.46 -7.53 0.68
C ASN A 104 1.53 -6.45 0.83
N ASN A 105 2.45 -6.33 -0.12
CA ASN A 105 3.45 -5.28 -0.13
C ASN A 105 2.83 -3.88 -0.24
N LYS A 106 1.80 -3.73 -1.08
CA LYS A 106 1.04 -2.47 -1.19
C LYS A 106 0.32 -2.17 0.12
N LEU A 107 -0.33 -3.14 0.73
CA LEU A 107 -1.02 -3.00 2.01
C LEU A 107 -0.04 -2.57 3.12
N ARG A 108 1.15 -3.20 3.18
CA ARG A 108 2.20 -2.82 4.13
C ARG A 108 2.69 -1.39 3.90
N LYS A 109 2.92 -0.99 2.64
CA LYS A 109 3.34 0.38 2.29
C LYS A 109 2.30 1.42 2.70
N GLU A 110 1.02 1.17 2.41
CA GLU A 110 -0.08 2.04 2.83
C GLU A 110 -0.23 2.08 4.36
N GLY A 111 -0.01 0.95 5.05
CA GLY A 111 0.01 0.89 6.51
C GLY A 111 1.08 1.81 7.11
N LEU A 112 2.31 1.76 6.60
CA LEU A 112 3.40 2.64 7.02
C LEU A 112 3.08 4.12 6.74
N LYS A 113 2.52 4.42 5.56
CA LYS A 113 2.08 5.77 5.21
C LYS A 113 1.06 6.32 6.21
N ARG A 114 0.04 5.54 6.55
CA ARG A 114 -0.98 5.92 7.54
C ARG A 114 -0.39 6.22 8.92
N VAL A 115 0.58 5.44 9.38
CA VAL A 115 1.26 5.69 10.67
C VAL A 115 2.03 7.02 10.62
N ASN A 116 2.75 7.28 9.53
CA ASN A 116 3.47 8.53 9.36
C ASN A 116 2.54 9.74 9.27
N ASP A 117 1.44 9.63 8.52
CA ASP A 117 0.41 10.66 8.41
C ASP A 117 -0.22 10.96 9.77
N ARG A 118 -0.51 9.92 10.58
CA ARG A 118 -1.02 10.09 11.95
C ARG A 118 -0.03 10.84 12.85
N LYS A 119 1.27 10.51 12.77
CA LYS A 119 2.33 11.22 13.52
C LYS A 119 2.45 12.67 13.06
N TYR A 120 2.37 12.92 11.75
CA TYR A 120 2.39 14.27 11.21
C TYR A 120 1.18 15.08 11.70
N LEU A 121 -0.02 14.52 11.61
CA LEU A 121 -1.26 15.15 12.06
C LEU A 121 -1.21 15.47 13.56
N ALA A 122 -0.69 14.55 14.39
CA ALA A 122 -0.54 14.78 15.84
C ALA A 122 0.39 15.97 16.12
N ARG A 123 1.55 16.06 15.47
CA ARG A 123 2.48 17.19 15.60
C ARG A 123 1.86 18.50 15.11
N SER A 124 1.13 18.47 14.00
CA SER A 124 0.44 19.66 13.48
C SER A 124 -0.64 20.15 14.45
N ARG A 125 -1.40 19.24 15.08
CA ARG A 125 -2.37 19.59 16.13
C ARG A 125 -1.70 20.18 17.36
N GLN A 126 -0.57 19.62 17.81
CA GLN A 126 0.21 20.18 18.91
C GLN A 126 0.65 21.62 18.61
N LYS A 127 1.15 21.89 17.40
CA LYS A 127 1.51 23.24 16.98
C LYS A 127 0.32 24.21 16.97
N VAL A 128 -0.82 23.78 16.45
CA VAL A 128 -2.05 24.60 16.46
C VAL A 128 -2.47 24.92 17.89
N ASN A 129 -2.41 23.95 18.79
CA ASN A 129 -2.75 24.17 20.19
C ASN A 129 -1.76 25.11 20.88
N ALA A 130 -0.45 24.96 20.64
CA ALA A 130 0.56 25.88 21.17
C ALA A 130 0.35 27.33 20.67
N PHE A 131 -0.03 27.50 19.39
CA PHE A 131 -0.37 28.82 18.87
C PHE A 131 -1.63 29.40 19.51
N ARG A 132 -2.66 28.58 19.75
CA ARG A 132 -3.87 29.02 20.46
C ARG A 132 -3.52 29.48 21.87
N GLU A 133 -2.75 28.67 22.61
CA GLU A 133 -2.28 29.02 23.95
C GLU A 133 -1.48 30.33 23.96
N LEU A 134 -0.61 30.55 22.97
CA LEU A 134 0.12 31.81 22.83
C LEU A 134 -0.83 33.00 22.66
N VAL A 135 -1.83 32.88 21.78
CA VAL A 135 -2.83 33.93 21.55
C VAL A 135 -3.65 34.17 22.83
N ASP A 136 -4.03 33.12 23.54
CA ASP A 136 -4.77 33.21 24.80
C ASP A 136 -3.97 33.94 25.88
N ILE A 137 -2.67 33.63 26.03
CA ILE A 137 -1.78 34.32 26.98
C ILE A 137 -1.67 35.80 26.63
N ILE A 138 -1.41 36.13 25.35
CA ILE A 138 -1.23 37.52 24.89
C ILE A 138 -2.52 38.33 25.00
N SER A 139 -3.67 37.71 24.76
CA SER A 139 -4.97 38.40 24.83
C SER A 139 -5.46 38.59 26.26
N SER A 140 -5.13 37.66 27.17
CA SER A 140 -5.61 37.69 28.56
C SER A 140 -4.68 38.42 29.52
N ASN A 141 -3.41 38.63 29.16
CA ASN A 141 -2.40 39.23 30.03
C ASN A 141 -1.61 40.30 29.28
N GLU A 142 -1.24 41.37 29.97
CA GLU A 142 -0.25 42.30 29.46
C GLU A 142 1.14 41.67 29.63
N VAL A 143 1.71 41.14 28.54
CA VAL A 143 3.01 40.47 28.57
C VAL A 143 4.14 41.52 28.49
N PRO A 144 4.93 41.74 29.57
CA PRO A 144 5.94 42.80 29.58
C PRO A 144 7.03 42.55 28.54
N GLY A 145 7.28 43.55 27.68
CA GLY A 145 8.32 43.45 26.66
C GLY A 145 8.04 42.38 25.59
N LEU A 146 6.78 42.06 25.30
CA LEU A 146 6.39 41.11 24.26
C LEU A 146 7.10 41.34 22.90
N PRO A 147 7.25 42.59 22.38
CA PRO A 147 7.98 42.81 21.13
C PRO A 147 9.44 42.34 21.19
N ARG A 148 10.11 42.57 22.33
CA ARG A 148 11.50 42.13 22.56
C ARG A 148 11.60 40.61 22.68
N LEU A 149 10.63 39.98 23.34
CA LEU A 149 10.53 38.53 23.45
C LEU A 149 10.38 37.89 22.06
N LEU A 150 9.47 38.40 21.22
CA LEU A 150 9.26 37.88 19.86
C LEU A 150 10.46 38.13 18.95
N SER A 151 11.12 39.29 19.06
CA SER A 151 12.36 39.58 18.33
C SER A 151 13.47 38.60 18.70
N THR A 152 13.63 38.33 20.00
CA THR A 152 14.58 37.33 20.51
C THR A 152 14.22 35.92 20.03
N ALA A 153 12.94 35.55 20.08
CA ALA A 153 12.47 34.27 19.59
C ALA A 153 12.77 34.07 18.10
N LYS A 154 12.59 35.10 17.28
CA LYS A 154 12.93 35.09 15.85
C LYS A 154 14.44 34.94 15.64
N LYS A 155 15.26 35.73 16.34
CA LYS A 155 16.72 35.70 16.24
C LYS A 155 17.29 34.32 16.62
N GLU A 156 16.76 33.73 17.68
CA GLU A 156 17.22 32.47 18.27
C GLU A 156 16.49 31.23 17.72
N GLY A 157 15.57 31.40 16.77
CA GLY A 157 14.80 30.30 16.18
C GLY A 157 13.93 29.51 17.18
N TRP A 158 13.32 30.18 18.17
CA TRP A 158 12.50 29.50 19.17
C TRP A 158 11.22 28.93 18.56
N GLY A 159 10.89 27.69 18.95
CA GLY A 159 9.57 27.12 18.69
C GLY A 159 8.48 27.77 19.54
N VAL A 160 7.23 27.67 19.08
CA VAL A 160 6.05 28.30 19.72
C VAL A 160 5.92 27.93 21.19
N GLU A 161 6.15 26.66 21.54
CA GLU A 161 6.09 26.17 22.94
C GLU A 161 7.06 26.92 23.86
N LYS A 162 8.27 27.21 23.37
CA LYS A 162 9.27 27.98 24.12
C LYS A 162 8.88 29.45 24.23
N VAL A 163 8.25 30.01 23.20
CA VAL A 163 7.68 31.36 23.24
C VAL A 163 6.58 31.44 24.28
N CYS A 164 5.64 30.48 24.32
CA CYS A 164 4.61 30.40 25.36
C CYS A 164 5.22 30.33 26.75
N SER A 165 6.15 29.40 26.98
CA SER A 165 6.82 29.25 28.28
C SER A 165 7.53 30.54 28.73
N LYS A 166 8.21 31.24 27.82
CA LYS A 166 8.87 32.52 28.14
C LYS A 166 7.89 33.67 28.33
N ALA A 167 6.77 33.68 27.61
CA ALA A 167 5.71 34.66 27.81
C ALA A 167 5.06 34.47 29.19
N SER A 168 4.74 33.24 29.60
CA SER A 168 4.21 32.95 30.94
C SER A 168 5.19 33.38 32.04
N LEU A 169 6.49 33.06 31.89
CA LEU A 169 7.51 33.52 32.84
C LEU A 169 7.65 35.05 32.87
N ALA A 170 7.41 35.75 31.76
CA ALA A 170 7.44 37.20 31.72
C ALA A 170 6.23 37.81 32.45
N VAL A 171 5.03 37.22 32.28
CA VAL A 171 3.82 37.61 33.03
C VAL A 171 4.03 37.42 34.54
N GLU A 172 4.72 36.35 34.95
CA GLU A 172 5.09 36.11 36.35
C GLU A 172 6.24 37.00 36.86
N GLY A 173 6.83 37.87 36.02
CA GLY A 173 8.00 38.68 36.38
C GLY A 173 9.29 37.87 36.57
N LYS A 174 9.32 36.59 36.20
CA LYS A 174 10.50 35.70 36.31
C LYS A 174 11.40 35.77 35.08
N TYR A 175 10.92 36.33 33.98
CA TYR A 175 11.70 36.49 32.75
C TYR A 175 11.64 37.93 32.23
N HIS A 176 12.81 38.53 32.04
CA HIS A 176 12.96 39.90 31.54
C HIS A 176 13.79 39.87 30.25
N PRO A 177 13.19 40.12 29.07
CA PRO A 177 13.95 40.14 27.81
C PRO A 177 14.96 41.30 27.81
N ARG A 178 16.26 40.97 27.74
CA ARG A 178 17.38 41.93 27.87
C ARG A 178 17.69 42.73 26.60
N ASN A 179 17.12 42.36 25.46
CA ASN A 179 17.40 43.02 24.19
C ASN A 179 16.56 44.30 24.09
N TYR A 180 17.12 45.44 24.49
CA TYR A 180 16.52 46.75 24.27
C TYR A 180 16.66 47.13 22.79
N THR A 181 15.55 47.55 22.19
CA THR A 181 15.54 48.12 20.85
C THR A 181 16.03 49.57 20.90
N ALA A 182 16.42 50.13 19.74
CA ALA A 182 16.76 51.55 19.66
C ALA A 182 15.61 52.42 20.19
N LEU A 183 14.36 52.07 19.85
CA LEU A 183 13.16 52.73 20.37
C LEU A 183 13.06 52.67 21.91
N ASP A 184 13.39 51.53 22.53
CA ASP A 184 13.39 51.42 24.00
C ASP A 184 14.44 52.35 24.63
N MET A 185 15.59 52.52 23.97
CA MET A 185 16.64 53.45 24.41
C MET A 185 16.21 54.91 24.20
N ASP A 186 15.62 55.25 23.05
CA ASP A 186 15.13 56.59 22.75
C ASP A 186 14.02 57.01 23.72
N LEU A 187 13.08 56.11 24.03
CA LEU A 187 12.06 56.32 25.04
C LEU A 187 12.65 56.52 26.44
N ALA A 188 13.67 55.75 26.80
CA ALA A 188 14.34 55.89 28.09
C ALA A 188 15.06 57.24 28.22
N ILE A 189 15.70 57.72 27.14
CA ILE A 189 16.33 59.05 27.09
C ILE A 189 15.26 60.14 27.25
N LEU A 190 14.17 60.08 26.49
CA LEU A 190 13.05 61.04 26.56
C LEU A 190 12.45 61.13 27.97
N VAL A 191 12.29 60.01 28.66
CA VAL A 191 11.77 59.99 30.04
C VAL A 191 12.77 60.56 31.04
N TYR A 192 14.08 60.39 30.79
CA TYR A 192 15.14 60.92 31.67
C TYR A 192 15.37 62.42 31.51
N GLU A 193 15.04 62.98 30.35
CA GLU A 193 15.13 64.42 30.06
C GLU A 193 13.93 65.24 30.59
N LEU A 194 12.86 64.58 31.05
CA LEU A 194 11.69 65.19 31.69
C LEU A 194 11.83 65.28 33.21
#